data_AF-A0A2M7ED01-F1
#
_entry.id   AF-A0A2M7ED01-F1
#
_cell.length_a   1.000
_cell.length_b   1.000
_cell.length_c   1.000
_cell.angle_alpha   90.00
_cell.angle_beta   90.00
_cell.angle_gamma   90.00
#
_symmetry.space_group_name_H-M   'P 1'
#
loop_
_entity.id
_entity.type
_entity.pdbx_description
1 polymer ?
#
loop_
_entity_poly.entity_id
_entity_poly.type
_entity_poly.pdbx_seq_one_letter_code
_entity_poly.pdbx_strand_id
1 'polypeptide(L)' 'MARKRGLEGKVVVSFVVCADGVAQDITITESSGFEILDRSAVEAVRKASPFPKPPVKAALIIPVVYKLN' A
#
# COMPACT_ATOMS: atom_id res chain seq x y z
N MET A 1 12.40 12.01 1.65
CA MET A 1 13.38 11.71 2.73
C MET A 1 13.97 10.30 2.61
N ALA A 2 13.18 9.24 2.35
CA ALA A 2 13.71 7.87 2.17
C ALA A 2 14.67 7.71 0.96
N ARG A 3 14.34 8.28 -0.20
CA ARG A 3 15.18 8.21 -1.41
C ARG A 3 16.58 8.82 -1.25
N LYS A 4 16.73 9.83 -0.38
CA LYS A 4 18.00 10.48 -0.06
C LYS A 4 18.86 9.70 0.97
N ARG A 5 18.28 8.68 1.62
CA ARG A 5 18.91 7.88 2.69
C ARG A 5 19.28 6.45 2.27
N GLY A 6 19.18 6.10 0.99
CA GLY A 6 19.55 4.76 0.55
C GLY A 6 18.52 3.67 0.90
N LEU A 7 17.31 4.04 1.33
CA LEU A 7 16.32 3.07 1.82
C LEU A 7 15.53 2.43 0.67
N GLU A 8 15.85 1.17 0.41
CA GLU A 8 15.07 0.26 -0.44
C GLU A 8 14.32 -0.74 0.44
N GLY A 9 13.25 -1.31 -0.09
CA GLY A 9 12.48 -2.31 0.65
C GLY A 9 11.16 -2.66 -0.02
N LYS A 10 10.55 -3.73 0.47
CA LYS A 10 9.22 -4.20 0.06
C LYS A 10 8.29 -4.11 1.26
N VAL A 11 7.14 -3.46 1.08
CA VAL A 11 6.04 -3.44 2.05
C VAL A 11 4.87 -4.18 1.41
N VAL A 12 4.28 -5.15 2.09
CA VAL A 12 3.08 -5.84 1.58
C VAL A 12 1.87 -5.30 2.33
N VAL A 13 0.95 -4.67 1.57
CA VAL A 13 -0.26 -4.05 2.11
C VAL A 13 -1.47 -4.88 1.71
N SER A 14 -2.35 -5.16 2.68
CA SER A 14 -3.64 -5.82 2.49
C SER A 14 -4.77 -4.81 2.73
N PHE A 15 -5.78 -4.78 1.86
CA PHE A 15 -6.95 -3.92 2.02
C PHE A 15 -8.16 -4.47 1.27
N VAL A 16 -9.35 -4.02 1.62
CA VAL A 16 -10.61 -4.41 0.96
C VAL A 16 -11.12 -3.26 0.12
N VAL A 17 -11.35 -3.50 -1.18
CA VAL A 17 -12.05 -2.55 -2.06
C VAL A 17 -13.54 -2.86 -2.00
N CYS A 18 -14.32 -1.87 -1.56
CA CYS A 18 -15.77 -1.96 -1.52
C CYS A 18 -16.39 -1.72 -2.91
N ALA A 19 -17.69 -2.03 -3.06
CA ALA A 19 -18.41 -1.87 -4.33
C ALA A 19 -18.50 -0.41 -4.81
N ASP A 20 -18.28 0.55 -3.90
CA ASP A 20 -18.16 1.98 -4.19
C ASP A 20 -16.76 2.38 -4.69
N GLY A 21 -15.78 1.47 -4.65
CA GLY A 21 -14.38 1.69 -5.01
C GLY A 21 -13.51 2.15 -3.84
N VAL A 22 -14.07 2.35 -2.64
CA VAL A 22 -13.32 2.83 -1.47
C VAL A 22 -12.50 1.69 -0.86
N ALA A 23 -11.23 1.96 -0.56
CA ALA A 23 -10.38 1.05 0.19
C ALA A 23 -10.63 1.15 1.71
N GLN A 24 -10.88 0.01 2.34
CA GLN A 24 -11.08 -0.17 3.77
C GLN A 24 -10.11 -1.23 4.32
N ASP A 25 -10.01 -1.34 5.65
CA ASP A 25 -9.19 -2.36 6.34
C ASP A 25 -7.72 -2.42 5.86
N ILE A 26 -7.14 -1.25 5.59
CA ILE A 26 -5.75 -1.14 5.13
C ILE A 26 -4.80 -1.54 6.26
N THR A 27 -4.06 -2.62 6.04
CA THR A 27 -3.13 -3.24 6.99
C THR A 27 -1.81 -3.60 6.32
N ILE A 28 -0.71 -3.54 7.06
CA ILE A 28 0.59 -4.02 6.59
C ILE A 28 0.73 -5.47 7.04
N THR A 29 0.93 -6.36 6.08
CA THR A 29 1.12 -7.81 6.32
C THR A 29 2.60 -8.20 6.35
N GLU A 30 3.44 -7.43 5.65
CA GLU A 30 4.90 -7.56 5.68
C GLU A 30 5.50 -6.15 5.70
N SER A 31 6.18 -5.79 6.79
CA SER A 31 6.88 -4.51 6.93
C SER A 31 8.20 -4.56 6.17
N SER A 32 8.65 -3.42 5.64
CA SER A 32 9.99 -3.32 5.06
C SER A 32 11.10 -3.20 6.12
N GLY A 33 10.78 -3.21 7.41
CA GLY A 33 11.70 -2.92 8.50
C GLY A 33 12.00 -1.41 8.69
N PHE A 34 11.35 -0.54 7.91
CA PHE A 34 11.53 0.91 8.00
C PHE A 34 10.16 1.60 8.08
N GLU A 35 9.85 2.20 9.22
CA GLU A 35 8.56 2.86 9.47
C GLU A 35 8.21 3.93 8.41
N ILE A 36 9.21 4.61 7.85
CA ILE A 36 9.01 5.62 6.81
C ILE A 36 8.49 5.02 5.49
N LEU A 37 8.92 3.81 5.12
CA LEU A 37 8.45 3.12 3.92
C LEU A 37 7.07 2.52 4.16
N ASP A 38 6.87 1.91 5.34
CA ASP A 38 5.59 1.38 5.78
C ASP A 38 4.47 2.44 5.75
N ARG A 39 4.73 3.61 6.37
CA ARG A 39 3.79 4.74 6.36
C ARG A 39 3.54 5.24 4.94
N SER A 40 4.60 5.36 4.14
CA SER A 40 4.47 5.79 2.74
C SER A 40 3.63 4.81 1.91
N ALA A 41 3.71 3.49 2.18
CA ALA A 41 2.95 2.48 1.46
C ALA A 41 1.46 2.58 1.79
N VAL A 42 1.11 2.73 3.06
CA VAL A 42 -0.28 2.96 3.49
C VAL A 42 -0.84 4.25 2.91
N GLU A 43 -0.07 5.34 2.94
CA GLU A 43 -0.48 6.61 2.31
C GLU A 43 -0.69 6.47 0.79
N ALA A 44 0.14 5.68 0.11
CA ALA A 44 -0.01 5.45 -1.32
C ALA A 44 -1.33 4.75 -1.64
N VAL A 45 -1.70 3.71 -0.87
CA VAL A 45 -3.00 3.03 -1.02
C VAL A 45 -4.16 3.98 -0.75
N ARG A 46 -4.06 4.81 0.29
CA ARG A 46 -5.10 5.83 0.61
C ARG A 46 -5.25 6.87 -0.50
N LYS A 47 -4.14 7.34 -1.09
CA LYS A 47 -4.15 8.31 -2.20
C LYS A 47 -4.62 7.71 -3.52
N ALA A 48 -4.43 6.41 -3.72
CA ALA A 48 -4.92 5.69 -4.89
C ALA A 48 -6.44 5.41 -4.81
N SER A 49 -7.04 5.49 -3.62
CA SER A 49 -8.49 5.42 -3.45
C SER A 49 -9.16 6.68 -4.02
N PRO A 50 -10.29 6.55 -4.75
CA PRO A 50 -11.04 5.32 -4.99
C PRO A 50 -10.46 4.48 -6.14
N PHE A 51 -10.47 3.16 -5.94
CA PHE A 51 -10.10 2.17 -6.94
C PHE A 51 -11.25 1.91 -7.92
N PRO A 52 -10.97 1.34 -9.12
CA PRO A 52 -12.02 0.86 -10.01
C PRO A 52 -13.00 -0.04 -9.27
N LYS A 53 -14.29 0.23 -9.41
CA LYS A 53 -15.36 -0.47 -8.69
C LYS A 53 -15.34 -1.96 -9.06
N PRO A 54 -15.02 -2.86 -8.14
CA PRO A 54 -15.06 -4.29 -8.42
C PRO A 54 -16.53 -4.75 -8.47
N PRO A 55 -16.86 -5.82 -9.23
CA PRO A 55 -18.22 -6.35 -9.32
C PRO A 55 -18.73 -6.88 -7.96
N VAL A 56 -17.81 -7.26 -7.07
CA VAL A 56 -18.07 -7.66 -5.68
C VAL A 56 -16.95 -7.12 -4.79
N LYS A 57 -17.16 -7.01 -3.48
CA LYS A 57 -16.08 -6.63 -2.54
C LYS A 57 -14.87 -7.55 -2.75
N ALA A 58 -13.69 -6.96 -2.86
CA ALA A 58 -12.46 -7.70 -3.16
C ALA A 58 -11.39 -7.39 -2.10
N ALA A 59 -10.81 -8.43 -1.52
CA ALA A 59 -9.60 -8.31 -0.70
C ALA A 59 -8.37 -8.35 -1.60
N LEU A 60 -7.51 -7.34 -1.51
CA LEU A 60 -6.30 -7.21 -2.32
C LEU A 60 -5.07 -7.24 -1.41
N ILE A 61 -4.04 -7.98 -1.84
CA ILE A 61 -2.73 -8.00 -1.21
C ILE A 61 -1.72 -7.55 -2.27
N ILE A 62 -1.11 -6.38 -2.06
CA ILE A 62 -0.25 -5.74 -3.06
C ILE A 62 1.13 -5.45 -2.46
N PRO A 63 2.23 -5.92 -3.09
CA PRO A 63 3.58 -5.54 -2.70
C PRO A 63 3.95 -4.15 -3.27
N VAL A 64 4.30 -3.22 -2.38
CA VAL A 64 4.88 -1.92 -2.73
C VAL A 64 6.39 -2.04 -2.65
N VAL A 65 7.07 -1.94 -3.81
CA VAL A 65 8.53 -2.09 -3.91
C VAL A 65 9.19 -0.72 -4.12
N TYR A 66 10.08 -0.34 -3.21
CA TYR A 66 10.88 0.89 -3.29
C TYR A 66 12.28 0.57 -3.81
N LYS A 67 12.67 1.18 -4.94
CA LYS A 67 14.00 1.04 -5.55
C LYS A 67 14.67 2.40 -5.81
N LEU A 68 16.00 2.40 -5.70
CA LEU A 68 16.90 3.49 -6.00
C LEU A 68 17.60 3.17 -7.33
N ASN A 69 16.89 3.45 -8.43
CA ASN A 69 17.54 3.54 -9.74
C ASN A 69 18.41 4.80 -9.82
#